data_AF-A0A9D1D8Q8-F1
#
_entry.id   AF-A0A9D1D8Q8-F1
#
_cell.length_a   1.000
_cell.length_b   1.000
_cell.length_c   1.000
_cell.angle_alpha   90.00
_cell.angle_beta   90.00
_cell.angle_gamma   90.00
#
_symmetry.space_group_name_H-M   'P 1'
#
loop_
_entity.id
_entity.type
_entity.pdbx_description
1 polymer ?
#
loop_
_entity_poly.entity_id
_entity_poly.type
_entity_poly.pdbx_seq_one_letter_code
_entity_poly.pdbx_strand_id
1 'polypeptide(L)' 'MGHNVNIKYVAERAKVSISTVSRVLNNSANVSDALKERVHRAIEETQFQVNPIASS' A
#
# COMPACT_ATOMS: atom_id res chain seq x y z
N MET A 1 -14.16 -13.27 -11.38
CA MET A 1 -13.80 -11.84 -11.27
C MET A 1 -12.54 -11.78 -10.42
N GLY A 2 -11.38 -11.58 -11.05
CA GLY A 2 -10.10 -11.57 -10.34
C GLY A 2 -10.02 -10.33 -9.45
N HIS A 3 -10.16 -10.50 -8.15
CA HIS A 3 -9.73 -9.49 -7.20
C HIS A 3 -8.21 -9.50 -7.16
N ASN A 4 -7.57 -8.94 -8.19
CA ASN A 4 -6.17 -8.58 -8.11
C ASN A 4 -6.08 -7.50 -7.03
N VAL A 5 -5.44 -7.84 -5.91
CA VAL A 5 -5.08 -6.85 -4.88
C VAL A 5 -4.27 -5.78 -5.59
N ASN A 6 -4.85 -4.60 -5.75
CA ASN A 6 -4.29 -3.51 -6.55
C ASN A 6 -4.14 -2.29 -5.64
N ILE A 7 -3.32 -1.31 -6.05
CA ILE A 7 -2.98 -0.17 -5.20
C ILE A 7 -4.22 0.64 -4.74
N LYS A 8 -5.29 0.62 -5.53
CA LYS A 8 -6.61 1.16 -5.17
C LYS A 8 -7.21 0.48 -3.95
N TYR A 9 -7.17 -0.85 -3.93
CA TYR A 9 -7.72 -1.65 -2.83
C TYR A 9 -6.96 -1.41 -1.52
N VAL A 10 -5.63 -1.30 -1.61
CA VAL A 10 -4.78 -0.92 -0.47
C VAL A 10 -5.11 0.49 0.03
N ALA A 11 -5.31 1.45 -0.88
CA ALA A 11 -5.66 2.82 -0.53
C ALA A 11 -7.02 2.91 0.19
N GLU A 12 -8.03 2.19 -0.31
CA GLU A 12 -9.35 2.11 0.32
C GLU A 12 -9.27 1.50 1.72
N ARG A 13 -8.47 0.45 1.90
CA ARG A 13 -8.33 -0.23 3.20
C ARG A 13 -7.52 0.57 4.22
N ALA A 14 -6.46 1.25 3.78
CA ALA A 14 -5.72 2.21 4.60
C ALA A 14 -6.55 3.48 4.93
N LYS A 15 -7.70 3.67 4.27
CA LYS A 15 -8.50 4.90 4.26
C LYS A 15 -7.63 6.12 3.92
N VAL A 16 -6.87 6.01 2.84
CA VAL A 16 -6.06 7.10 2.28
C VAL A 16 -6.32 7.21 0.77
N SER A 17 -5.94 8.31 0.15
CA SER A 17 -6.02 8.44 -1.31
C SER A 17 -4.92 7.66 -2.01
N ILE A 18 -5.17 7.24 -3.25
CA ILE A 18 -4.17 6.62 -4.15
C ILE A 18 -2.90 7.48 -4.23
N SER A 19 -3.07 8.80 -4.28
CA SER A 19 -1.98 9.78 -4.29
C SER A 19 -1.10 9.67 -3.04
N THR A 20 -1.68 9.38 -1.87
CA THR A 20 -0.95 9.18 -0.62
C THR A 20 -0.15 7.88 -0.66
N VAL A 21 -0.75 6.79 -1.14
CA VAL A 21 -0.03 5.51 -1.31
C VAL A 21 1.12 5.67 -2.30
N SER A 22 0.89 6.36 -3.42
CA SER A 22 1.93 6.69 -4.40
C SER A 22 3.08 7.50 -3.78
N ARG A 23 2.77 8.50 -2.94
CA ARG A 23 3.78 9.28 -2.20
C ARG A 23 4.56 8.45 -1.19
N VAL A 24 3.89 7.54 -0.48
CA VAL A 24 4.51 6.60 0.48
C VAL A 24 5.47 5.66 -0.25
N LEU A 25 5.03 5.08 -1.38
CA LEU A 25 5.85 4.16 -2.19
C LEU A 25 7.03 4.84 -2.87
N ASN A 26 6.84 6.05 -3.42
CA ASN A 26 7.92 6.81 -4.04
C ASN A 26 8.79 7.56 -3.03
N ASN A 27 8.50 7.44 -1.73
CA ASN A 27 9.16 8.16 -0.64
C ASN A 27 9.38 9.67 -0.92
N SER A 28 8.45 10.28 -1.68
CA SER A 28 8.64 11.58 -2.32
C SER A 28 7.93 12.72 -1.59
N ALA A 29 7.14 12.41 -0.56
CA ALA A 29 6.48 13.43 0.27
C ALA A 29 6.73 13.18 1.76
N ASN A 30 6.73 14.27 2.53
CA ASN A 30 6.61 14.28 4.00
C ASN A 30 5.23 13.73 4.41
N VAL A 31 5.00 12.44 4.17
CA VAL A 31 3.87 11.70 4.73
C VAL A 31 4.14 11.48 6.20
N SER A 32 3.22 11.91 7.05
CA SER A 32 3.31 11.67 8.49
C SER A 32 3.48 10.18 8.78
N ASP A 33 4.24 9.86 9.82
CA ASP A 33 4.49 8.47 10.24
C ASP A 33 3.19 7.69 10.45
N ALA A 34 2.16 8.36 10.98
CA ALA A 34 0.82 7.81 11.12
C ALA A 34 0.18 7.35 9.80
N LEU A 35 0.42 8.06 8.69
CA LEU A 35 -0.06 7.68 7.36
C LEU A 35 0.76 6.53 6.79
N LYS A 36 2.09 6.57 6.97
CA LYS A 36 3.00 5.48 6.58
C LYS A 36 2.59 4.18 7.25
N GLU A 37 2.37 4.20 8.56
CA GLU A 37 2.00 3.03 9.35
C GLU A 37 0.63 2.48 8.94
N ARG A 38 -0.35 3.34 8.65
CA ARG A 38 -1.66 2.89 8.14
C ARG A 38 -1.58 2.23 6.77
N VAL A 39 -0.76 2.78 5.88
CA VAL A 39 -0.52 2.18 4.55
C VAL A 39 0.22 0.86 4.70
N HIS A 40 1.26 0.78 5.54
CA HIS A 40 1.95 -0.47 5.86
C HIS A 40 1.01 -1.52 6.44
N ARG A 41 0.20 -1.18 7.46
CA ARG A 41 -0.78 -2.09 8.03
C ARG A 41 -1.80 -2.58 6.99
N ALA A 42 -2.29 -1.69 6.13
CA ALA A 42 -3.21 -2.11 5.07
C ALA A 42 -2.55 -3.03 4.04
N ILE A 43 -1.27 -2.82 3.70
CA ILE A 43 -0.49 -3.70 2.83
C ILE A 43 -0.37 -5.09 3.47
N GLU A 44 -0.06 -5.15 4.77
CA GLU A 44 0.00 -6.40 5.54
C GLU A 44 -1.35 -7.12 5.61
N GLU A 45 -2.43 -6.39 5.97
CA GLU A 45 -3.78 -6.95 6.09
C GLU A 45 -4.38 -7.40 4.75
N THR A 46 -4.04 -6.73 3.66
CA THR A 46 -4.53 -7.12 2.32
C THR A 46 -3.80 -8.33 1.76
N GLN A 47 -2.81 -8.88 2.47
CA GLN A 47 -1.81 -9.79 1.88
C GLN A 47 -1.32 -9.24 0.54
N PHE A 48 -1.14 -7.92 0.41
CA PHE A 48 -0.35 -7.36 -0.69
C PHE A 48 1.11 -7.65 -0.38
N GLN A 49 1.44 -8.93 -0.39
CA GLN A 49 2.80 -9.39 -0.50
C GLN A 49 3.22 -8.95 -1.89
N VAL A 50 3.91 -7.81 -1.99
CA VAL A 50 4.93 -7.68 -3.03
C VAL A 50 5.80 -8.91 -2.81
N ASN A 51 5.58 -9.99 -3.57
CA ASN A 51 6.33 -11.22 -3.45
C ASN A 51 7.81 -10.82 -3.35
N PRO A 52 8.48 -10.97 -2.18
CA PRO A 52 9.94 -10.97 -2.19
C PRO A 52 10.45 -12.28 -2.81
N ILE A 53 9.55 -13.23 -3.08
CA ILE A 53 9.79 -14.52 -3.71
C ILE A 53 9.29 -14.47 -5.16
N ALA A 54 9.86 -13.54 -5.92
CA ALA A 54 10.06 -13.69 -7.36
C ALA A 54 11.57 -13.74 -7.60
N SER A 55 12.27 -14.61 -6.86
CA SER A 55 13.53 -15.16 -7.34
C SER A 55 13.27 -16.65 -7.55
N SER A 56 13.12 -17.02 -8.81
CA SER A 56 13.53 -18.32 -9.30
C SER A 56 15.03 -18.53 -9.03
#